data_AF-A0A536WBF7-F1
#
_entry.id   AF-A0A536WBF7-F1
#
_cell.length_a   1.000
_cell.length_b   1.000
_cell.length_c   1.000
_cell.angle_alpha   90.00
_cell.angle_beta   90.00
_cell.angle_gamma   90.00
#
_symmetry.space_group_name_H-M   'P 1'
#
loop_
_entity.id
_entity.type
_entity.pdbx_description
1 polymer ?
#
loop_
_entity_poly.entity_id
_entity_poly.type
_entity_poly.pdbx_seq_one_letter_code
_entity_poly.pdbx_strand_id
1 'polypeptide(L)'
;MARVQARVEAALERFLPSTGIAPQRLHDAMRYAVLGGGKRIRPLLAFAAGEASAGEPVRADPARLEVAACAVEYIHAYSLVHDDLPCMDDDVLRRG
;
A
#
# COMPACT_ATOMS: atom_id res chain seq x y z
N MET A 1 14.14 -4.88 -5.85
CA MET A 1 13.33 -4.50 -4.68
C MET A 1 13.03 -3.00 -4.64
N ALA A 2 14.02 -2.10 -4.56
CA ALA A 2 13.79 -0.64 -4.50
C ALA A 2 12.91 -0.07 -5.62
N ARG A 3 13.09 -0.54 -6.87
CA ARG A 3 12.25 -0.12 -8.02
C ARG A 3 10.76 -0.46 -7.85
N VAL A 4 10.46 -1.66 -7.33
CA VAL A 4 9.07 -2.08 -7.11
C VAL A 4 8.46 -1.30 -5.94
N GLN A 5 9.23 -1.05 -4.87
CA GLN A 5 8.78 -0.21 -3.77
C GLN A 5 8.43 1.21 -4.23
N ALA A 6 9.30 1.86 -4.99
CA ALA A 6 9.03 3.20 -5.54
C ALA A 6 7.81 3.21 -6.46
N ARG A 7 7.65 2.18 -7.30
CA ARG A 7 6.49 2.02 -8.18
C ARG A 7 5.19 1.88 -7.38
N VAL A 8 5.21 1.07 -6.34
CA VAL A 8 4.06 0.86 -5.44
C VAL A 8 3.73 2.14 -4.67
N GLU A 9 4.73 2.87 -4.17
CA GLU A 9 4.50 4.14 -3.46
C GLU A 9 3.74 5.13 -4.36
N ALA A 10 4.19 5.30 -5.61
CA ALA A 10 3.54 6.17 -6.58
C ALA A 10 2.13 5.67 -6.96
N ALA A 11 1.92 4.35 -7.01
CA ALA A 11 0.60 3.79 -7.28
C ALA A 11 -0.37 3.98 -6.10
N LEU A 12 0.09 3.76 -4.86
CA LEU A 12 -0.68 4.01 -3.64
C LEU A 12 -1.11 5.48 -3.55
N GLU A 13 -0.20 6.40 -3.85
CA GLU A 13 -0.48 7.83 -3.84
C GLU A 13 -1.55 8.22 -4.87
N ARG A 14 -1.47 7.63 -6.07
CA ARG A 14 -2.40 7.90 -7.18
C ARG A 14 -3.81 7.34 -6.91
N PHE A 15 -3.91 6.18 -6.27
CA PHE A 15 -5.20 5.54 -5.96
C PHE A 15 -5.87 6.11 -4.70
N LEU A 16 -5.14 6.82 -3.83
CA LEU A 16 -5.72 7.51 -2.69
C LEU A 16 -6.43 8.81 -3.11
N PRO A 17 -7.59 9.13 -2.49
CA PRO A 17 -8.31 10.36 -2.77
C PRO A 17 -7.46 11.59 -2.45
N SER A 18 -7.61 12.64 -3.27
CA SER A 18 -6.89 13.90 -3.09
C SER A 18 -7.24 14.57 -1.75
N THR A 19 -6.26 15.20 -1.11
CA THR A 19 -6.45 16.02 0.10
C THR A 19 -7.14 17.35 -0.21
N GLY A 20 -7.26 17.73 -1.50
CA GLY A 20 -7.97 18.92 -1.96
C GLY A 20 -9.49 18.77 -2.06
N ILE A 21 -10.03 17.56 -1.82
CA ILE A 21 -11.48 17.30 -1.86
C ILE A 21 -11.99 16.86 -0.48
N ALA A 22 -13.23 17.18 -0.17
CA ALA A 22 -13.86 16.77 1.08
C ALA A 22 -14.13 15.25 1.11
N PRO A 23 -14.01 14.58 2.28
CA PRO A 23 -13.56 15.10 3.58
C PRO A 23 -12.02 15.09 3.73
N GLN A 24 -11.41 16.27 3.81
CA GLN A 24 -9.95 16.44 3.78
C GLN A 24 -9.24 15.72 4.92
N ARG A 25 -9.73 15.88 6.16
CA ARG A 25 -9.12 15.26 7.35
C ARG A 25 -9.05 13.73 7.26
N LEU A 26 -10.06 13.10 6.66
CA LEU A 26 -10.05 11.65 6.46
C LEU A 26 -9.01 11.26 5.41
N HIS A 27 -8.94 11.98 4.29
CA HIS A 27 -7.97 11.71 3.23
C HIS A 27 -6.53 11.92 3.71
N ASP A 28 -6.29 12.96 4.51
CA ASP A 28 -4.99 13.20 5.15
C ASP A 28 -4.60 12.02 6.06
N ALA A 29 -5.52 11.53 6.89
CA ALA A 29 -5.28 10.37 7.77
C ALA A 29 -5.01 9.08 6.98
N MET A 30 -5.75 8.83 5.89
CA MET A 30 -5.52 7.69 5.00
C MET A 30 -4.13 7.75 4.35
N ARG A 31 -3.75 8.93 3.85
CA ARG A 31 -2.44 9.17 3.23
C ARG A 31 -1.31 9.02 4.26
N TYR A 32 -1.49 9.53 5.47
CA TYR A 32 -0.54 9.36 6.57
C TYR A 32 -0.33 7.88 6.93
N ALA A 33 -1.42 7.10 7.05
CA ALA A 33 -1.33 5.69 7.42
C ALA A 33 -0.67 4.80 6.35
N VAL A 34 -0.82 5.18 5.07
CA VAL A 34 -0.39 4.35 3.93
C VAL A 34 0.96 4.78 3.37
N LEU A 35 1.20 6.08 3.19
CA LEU A 35 2.37 6.64 2.50
C LEU A 35 3.53 6.90 3.49
N GLY A 36 4.70 7.27 2.97
CA GLY A 36 5.89 7.51 3.80
C GLY A 36 6.74 6.25 4.01
N GLY A 37 6.56 5.26 3.14
CA GLY A 37 7.40 4.08 3.06
C GLY A 37 7.04 2.93 4.00
N GLY A 38 8.06 2.14 4.37
CA GLY A 38 7.90 0.82 4.99
C GLY A 38 8.51 -0.28 4.14
N LYS A 39 8.47 -1.51 4.65
CA LYS A 39 9.12 -2.64 3.98
C LYS A 39 8.42 -3.05 2.67
N ARG A 40 7.11 -2.75 2.54
CA ARG A 40 6.25 -3.09 1.39
C ARG A 40 6.34 -4.57 0.98
N ILE A 41 6.41 -5.47 1.97
CA ILE A 41 6.59 -6.91 1.74
C ILE A 41 5.42 -7.49 0.94
N ARG A 42 4.18 -7.14 1.28
CA ARG A 42 2.98 -7.64 0.59
C ARG A 42 2.91 -7.20 -0.88
N PRO A 43 3.15 -5.91 -1.22
CA PRO A 43 3.33 -5.48 -2.61
C PRO A 43 4.43 -6.23 -3.36
N LEU A 44 5.61 -6.41 -2.75
CA LEU A 44 6.71 -7.14 -3.37
C LEU A 44 6.32 -8.58 -3.70
N LEU A 45 5.58 -9.25 -2.81
CA LEU A 45 5.05 -10.60 -3.04
C LEU A 45 4.01 -10.63 -4.16
N ALA A 46 3.12 -9.64 -4.24
CA ALA A 46 2.12 -9.55 -5.32
C ALA A 46 2.79 -9.42 -6.70
N PHE A 47 3.80 -8.57 -6.81
CA PHE A 47 4.60 -8.44 -8.04
C PHE A 47 5.34 -9.74 -8.37
N ALA A 48 6.05 -10.32 -7.40
CA ALA A 48 6.81 -11.56 -7.61
C ALA A 48 5.91 -12.73 -8.03
N ALA A 49 4.73 -12.87 -7.41
CA ALA A 49 3.77 -13.90 -7.77
C ALA A 49 3.22 -13.71 -9.19
N GLY A 50 2.91 -12.47 -9.57
CA GLY A 50 2.45 -12.14 -10.91
C GLY A 50 3.51 -12.43 -11.98
N GLU A 51 4.75 -12.02 -11.74
CA GLU A 51 5.88 -12.29 -12.64
C GLU A 51 6.15 -13.80 -12.75
N ALA A 52 6.11 -14.54 -11.65
CA ALA A 52 6.34 -15.99 -11.64
C ALA A 52 5.21 -16.80 -12.30
N SER A 53 3.98 -16.26 -12.31
CA SER A 53 2.81 -16.92 -12.90
C SER A 53 2.65 -16.63 -14.40
N ALA A 54 3.35 -15.61 -14.92
CA ALA A 54 3.32 -15.27 -16.33
C ALA A 54 4.23 -16.24 -17.11
N GLY A 55 3.68 -16.95 -18.10
CA GLY A 55 4.45 -17.85 -18.96
C GLY A 55 5.01 -17.13 -20.19
N GLU A 56 6.21 -17.51 -20.66
CA GLU A 56 6.81 -16.92 -21.87
C GLU A 56 5.95 -17.21 -23.13
N PRO A 57 5.77 -16.24 -24.05
CA PRO A 57 6.34 -14.88 -24.06
C PRO A 57 5.47 -13.82 -23.35
N VAL A 58 4.42 -14.24 -22.64
CA VAL A 58 3.46 -13.36 -21.98
C VAL A 58 4.08 -12.81 -20.70
N ARG A 59 4.11 -11.48 -20.58
CA ARG A 59 4.49 -10.80 -19.34
C ARG A 59 3.26 -10.41 -18.55
N ALA A 60 3.37 -10.43 -17.22
CA ALA A 60 2.33 -9.89 -16.35
C ALA A 60 2.12 -8.41 -16.65
N ASP A 61 0.85 -7.99 -16.75
CA ASP A 61 0.48 -6.59 -16.94
C ASP A 61 0.84 -5.78 -15.69
N PRO A 62 1.80 -4.83 -15.77
CA PRO A 62 2.23 -4.06 -14.62
C PRO A 62 1.11 -3.25 -13.97
N ALA A 63 0.11 -2.79 -14.74
CA ALA A 63 -1.00 -2.02 -14.20
C ALA A 63 -1.91 -2.89 -13.32
N ARG A 64 -2.13 -4.16 -13.71
CA ARG A 64 -2.89 -5.12 -12.88
C ARG A 64 -2.13 -5.48 -11.61
N LEU A 65 -0.82 -5.64 -11.70
CA LEU A 65 0.02 -5.90 -10.53
C LEU A 65 0.00 -4.73 -9.55
N GLU A 66 0.00 -3.48 -10.03
CA GLU A 66 -0.17 -2.31 -9.17
C GLU A 66 -1.49 -2.33 -8.40
N VAL A 67 -2.61 -2.64 -9.07
CA VAL A 67 -3.92 -2.74 -8.42
C VAL A 67 -3.90 -3.80 -7.32
N ALA A 68 -3.40 -5.00 -7.61
CA ALA A 68 -3.32 -6.07 -6.62
C ALA A 68 -2.39 -5.71 -5.44
N ALA A 69 -1.21 -5.15 -5.74
CA ALA A 69 -0.23 -4.73 -4.75
C ALA A 69 -0.77 -3.62 -3.84
N CYS A 70 -1.48 -2.63 -4.40
CA CYS A 70 -2.08 -1.55 -3.63
C CYS A 70 -3.22 -2.08 -2.74
N ALA A 71 -4.08 -2.95 -3.28
CA ALA A 71 -5.19 -3.53 -2.53
C ALA A 71 -4.71 -4.25 -1.25
N VAL A 72 -3.71 -5.12 -1.37
CA VAL A 72 -3.19 -5.86 -0.20
C VAL A 72 -2.47 -4.95 0.80
N GLU A 73 -1.85 -3.86 0.34
CA GLU A 73 -1.19 -2.90 1.23
C GLU A 73 -2.20 -1.97 1.92
N TYR A 74 -3.32 -1.62 1.27
CA TYR A 74 -4.41 -0.88 1.93
C TYR A 74 -5.04 -1.70 3.04
N ILE A 75 -5.30 -2.99 2.82
CA ILE A 75 -5.80 -3.88 3.88
C ILE A 75 -4.78 -3.98 5.02
N HIS A 76 -3.49 -4.06 4.71
CA HIS A 76 -2.45 -4.07 5.72
C HIS A 76 -2.40 -2.77 6.53
N ALA A 77 -2.44 -1.61 5.87
CA ALA A 77 -2.39 -0.31 6.54
C ALA A 77 -3.63 -0.10 7.42
N TYR A 78 -4.81 -0.49 6.93
CA TYR A 78 -6.04 -0.47 7.71
C TYR A 78 -5.93 -1.31 8.99
N SER A 79 -5.42 -2.54 8.89
CA SER A 79 -5.33 -3.42 10.07
C SER A 79 -4.45 -2.78 11.14
N LEU A 80 -3.29 -2.22 10.74
CA LEU A 80 -2.38 -1.54 11.67
C LEU A 80 -3.03 -0.33 12.35
N VAL A 81 -3.77 0.50 11.61
CA VAL A 81 -4.48 1.65 12.20
C VAL A 81 -5.47 1.21 13.27
N HIS A 82 -6.14 0.08 13.06
CA HIS A 82 -7.10 -0.47 14.03
C HIS A 82 -6.40 -1.17 15.20
N ASP A 83 -5.32 -1.90 14.93
CA ASP A 83 -4.50 -2.57 15.95
C ASP A 83 -3.89 -1.52 16.91
N ASP A 84 -3.54 -0.33 16.43
CA ASP A 84 -2.99 0.75 17.25
C ASP A 84 -4.02 1.45 18.17
N LEU A 85 -5.31 1.15 18.06
CA LEU A 85 -6.33 1.82 18.87
C LEU A 85 -6.22 1.46 20.37
N PRO A 86 -6.69 2.33 21.28
CA PRO A 86 -6.64 2.07 22.73
C PRO A 86 -7.37 0.81 23.20
N CYS A 87 -8.31 0.31 22.41
CA CYS A 87 -9.04 -0.93 22.70
C CYS A 87 -8.38 -2.19 22.11
N MET A 88 -7.26 -2.03 21.43
CA MET A 88 -6.44 -3.09 20.85
C MET A 88 -5.05 -3.04 21.52
N ASP A 89 -4.00 -2.59 20.83
CA ASP A 89 -2.63 -2.58 21.36
C ASP A 89 -2.28 -1.29 22.11
N ASP A 90 -3.07 -0.22 21.97
CA ASP A 90 -2.82 1.11 22.58
C ASP A 90 -1.43 1.68 22.21
N ASP A 91 -0.99 1.42 20.98
CA ASP A 91 0.29 1.88 20.45
C ASP A 91 0.24 3.37 20.09
N VAL A 92 1.04 4.19 20.78
CA VAL A 92 1.12 5.65 20.53
C VAL A 92 2.12 6.01 19.41
N LEU A 93 3.07 5.12 19.11
CA LEU A 93 4.13 5.36 18.12
C LEU A 93 4.25 4.16 17.17
N ARG A 94 4.35 4.44 15.87
CA ARG A 94 4.58 3.42 14.85
C ARG A 94 5.75 3.82 13.95
N ARG A 95 6.86 3.10 14.10
CA ARG A 95 8.13 3.26 13.37
C ARG A 95 8.93 4.54 13.72
N GLY A 96 8.83 5.02 14.97
CA GLY A 96 9.55 6.18 15.49
C GLY A 96 8.65 7.40 15.48
#